data_AF-A0A8A0RNT0-F1
#
_entry.id   AF-A0A8A0RNT0-F1
#
_cell.length_a   1.000
_cell.length_b   1.000
_cell.length_c   1.000
_cell.angle_alpha   90.00
_cell.angle_beta   90.00
_cell.angle_gamma   90.00
#
_symmetry.space_group_name_H-M   'P 1'
#
loop_
_entity.id
_entity.type
_entity.pdbx_description
1 polymer ?
#
loop_
_entity_poly.entity_id
_entity_poly.type
_entity_poly.pdbx_seq_one_letter_code
_entity_poly.pdbx_strand_id
1 'polypeptide(L)'
;MLLKLNNRRKFFILNSHGGNESTIKTAVTEITGEYRDIKIASAQYTKLAPKAIKKNIKSEVFGHSCEREVSEILYLAPHILRKDKLVKGEFKGMPYPFMSIGGDPVNVPYTLEELTSNGALGDATKAAREIGEEICLEALDNLEIFLRKFME
;
A
#
# COMPACT_ATOMS: atom_id res chain seq x y z
N MET A 1 9.14 -11.19 -2.96
CA MET A 1 9.20 -12.44 -3.76
C MET A 1 9.69 -12.09 -5.16
N LEU A 2 10.97 -12.35 -5.48
CA LEU A 2 11.49 -12.18 -6.85
C LEU A 2 11.13 -13.44 -7.64
N LEU A 3 10.04 -13.39 -8.41
CA LEU A 3 9.74 -14.44 -9.37
C LEU A 3 10.69 -14.28 -10.55
N LYS A 4 11.72 -15.14 -10.60
CA LYS A 4 12.66 -15.23 -11.73
C LYS A 4 11.93 -15.95 -12.88
N LEU A 5 11.26 -15.20 -13.75
CA LEU A 5 10.44 -15.74 -14.83
C LEU A 5 11.26 -15.93 -16.10
N ASN A 6 11.90 -17.10 -16.23
CA ASN A 6 12.42 -17.72 -17.47
C ASN A 6 13.39 -16.85 -18.32
N ASN A 7 13.75 -17.34 -19.53
CA ASN A 7 14.77 -16.81 -20.47
C ASN A 7 14.61 -15.34 -20.93
N ARG A 8 13.69 -14.57 -20.33
CA ARG A 8 13.50 -13.13 -20.56
C ARG A 8 13.75 -12.44 -19.23
N ARG A 9 14.68 -11.47 -19.17
CA ARG A 9 15.03 -10.74 -17.94
C ARG A 9 13.91 -9.76 -17.54
N LYS A 10 12.76 -10.31 -17.13
CA LYS A 10 11.57 -9.56 -16.70
C LYS A 10 11.47 -9.57 -15.18
N PHE A 11 11.28 -8.40 -14.58
CA PHE A 11 11.14 -8.24 -13.13
C PHE A 11 9.89 -7.43 -12.80
N PHE A 12 9.22 -7.81 -11.71
CA PHE A 12 8.09 -7.06 -11.17
C PHE A 12 8.26 -6.88 -9.67
N ILE A 13 8.18 -5.63 -9.20
CA ILE A 13 8.27 -5.28 -7.79
C ILE A 13 6.88 -4.91 -7.28
N LEU A 14 6.31 -5.75 -6.42
CA LEU A 14 5.10 -5.42 -5.68
C LEU A 14 5.47 -4.80 -4.34
N ASN A 15 5.16 -3.52 -4.15
CA ASN A 15 5.43 -2.79 -2.92
C ASN A 15 4.15 -2.56 -2.12
N SER A 16 4.17 -2.87 -0.83
CA SER A 16 3.04 -2.60 0.09
C SER A 16 3.31 -1.45 1.06
N HIS A 17 4.53 -0.90 1.10
CA HIS A 17 4.92 0.11 2.08
C HIS A 17 5.17 1.47 1.43
N GLY A 18 4.39 2.49 1.80
CA GLY A 18 4.46 3.82 1.17
C GLY A 18 5.86 4.45 1.17
N GLY A 19 6.62 4.29 2.25
CA GLY A 19 7.98 4.83 2.37
C GLY A 19 9.00 4.32 1.34
N ASN A 20 8.74 3.19 0.66
CA ASN A 20 9.61 2.67 -0.39
C ASN A 20 9.27 3.23 -1.79
N GLU A 21 8.15 3.93 -1.95
CA GLU A 21 7.60 4.25 -3.28
C GLU A 21 8.55 5.11 -4.12
N SER A 22 9.15 6.15 -3.53
CA SER A 22 10.11 7.03 -4.24
C SER A 22 11.37 6.28 -4.65
N THR A 23 11.98 5.54 -3.72
CA THR A 23 13.20 4.75 -3.97
C THR A 23 12.99 3.69 -5.04
N ILE A 24 11.88 2.94 -4.98
CA ILE A 24 11.55 1.91 -5.98
C ILE A 24 11.35 2.54 -7.35
N LYS A 25 10.62 3.66 -7.45
CA LYS A 25 10.41 4.35 -8.73
C LYS A 25 11.73 4.84 -9.35
N THR A 26 12.62 5.40 -8.54
CA THR A 26 13.96 5.81 -8.98
C THR A 26 14.75 4.61 -9.48
N ALA A 27 14.83 3.53 -8.70
CA ALA A 27 15.56 2.33 -9.08
C ALA A 27 15.05 1.68 -10.37
N VAL A 28 13.72 1.59 -10.54
CA VAL A 28 13.11 1.06 -11.78
C VAL A 28 13.49 1.92 -12.99
N THR A 29 13.51 3.25 -12.84
CA THR A 29 13.91 4.19 -13.90
C THR A 29 15.38 4.05 -14.26
N GLU A 30 16.27 3.98 -13.26
CA GLU A 30 17.71 3.79 -13.46
C GLU A 30 18.01 2.45 -14.16
N ILE A 31 17.43 1.34 -13.68
CA ILE A 31 17.60 0.02 -14.29
C ILE A 31 17.15 0.00 -15.75
N THR A 32 16.02 0.66 -16.06
CA THR A 32 15.53 0.76 -17.45
C THR A 32 16.47 1.60 -18.33
N GLY A 33 17.13 2.60 -17.75
CA GLY A 33 18.16 3.41 -18.38
C GLY A 33 19.44 2.63 -18.70
N GLU A 34 19.92 1.83 -17.75
CA GLU A 34 21.20 1.12 -17.80
C GLU A 34 21.12 -0.22 -18.56
N TYR A 35 20.03 -0.98 -18.40
CA TYR A 35 19.89 -2.33 -18.93
C TYR A 35 18.75 -2.42 -19.95
N ARG A 36 19.08 -2.29 -21.24
CA ARG A 36 18.08 -2.29 -22.35
C ARG A 36 17.36 -3.63 -22.56
N ASP A 37 17.97 -4.70 -22.11
CA ASP A 37 17.49 -6.08 -22.21
C ASP A 37 16.64 -6.51 -20.99
N ILE A 38 16.58 -5.67 -19.95
CA ILE A 38 15.73 -5.87 -18.78
C ILE A 38 14.41 -5.15 -19.01
N LYS A 39 13.30 -5.85 -18.77
CA LYS A 39 11.98 -5.21 -18.58
C LYS A 39 11.63 -5.26 -17.11
N ILE A 40 11.45 -4.11 -16.49
CA ILE A 40 11.10 -4.02 -15.08
C ILE A 40 9.86 -3.15 -14.89
N ALA A 41 8.99 -3.56 -13.98
CA ALA A 41 7.84 -2.78 -13.54
C ALA A 41 7.71 -2.83 -12.02
N SER A 42 7.02 -1.85 -11.45
CA SER A 42 6.66 -1.86 -10.03
C SER A 42 5.22 -1.40 -9.85
N ALA A 43 4.58 -1.87 -8.78
CA ALA A 43 3.26 -1.41 -8.38
C ALA A 43 3.22 -1.16 -6.87
N GLN A 44 2.46 -0.14 -6.49
CA GLN A 44 2.05 0.08 -5.11
C GLN A 44 0.76 -0.72 -4.88
N TYR A 45 0.83 -1.79 -4.08
CA TYR A 45 -0.30 -2.68 -3.80
C TYR A 45 -1.53 -1.92 -3.29
N THR A 46 -1.34 -0.91 -2.44
CA THR A 46 -2.43 -0.07 -1.91
C THR A 46 -3.16 0.75 -2.96
N LYS A 47 -2.63 0.85 -4.19
CA LYS A 47 -3.25 1.55 -5.32
C LYS A 47 -3.95 0.58 -6.30
N LEU A 48 -3.89 -0.73 -6.06
CA LEU A 48 -4.49 -1.76 -6.91
C LEU A 48 -5.96 -2.05 -6.59
N ALA A 49 -6.51 -1.55 -5.48
CA ALA A 49 -7.90 -1.77 -5.08
C ALA A 49 -8.68 -0.46 -4.82
N PRO A 50 -8.71 0.49 -5.78
CA PRO A 50 -9.29 1.81 -5.54
C PRO A 50 -10.80 1.77 -5.27
N LYS A 51 -11.55 0.81 -5.83
CA LYS A 51 -13.01 0.75 -5.65
C LYS A 51 -13.36 0.24 -4.26
N ALA A 52 -12.76 -0.85 -3.82
CA ALA A 52 -12.93 -1.43 -2.50
C ALA A 52 -12.46 -0.46 -1.40
N ILE A 53 -11.32 0.21 -1.61
CA ILE A 53 -10.82 1.21 -0.65
C ILE A 53 -11.81 2.38 -0.53
N LYS A 54 -12.25 2.97 -1.65
CA LYS A 54 -13.23 4.07 -1.64
C LYS A 54 -14.57 3.67 -1.01
N LYS A 55 -15.01 2.43 -1.27
CA LYS A 55 -16.26 1.89 -0.73
C LYS A 55 -16.19 1.70 0.79
N ASN A 56 -15.10 1.14 1.30
CA ASN A 56 -15.05 0.59 2.66
C ASN A 56 -14.28 1.46 3.67
N ILE A 57 -13.27 2.22 3.25
CA ILE A 57 -12.44 3.00 4.16
C ILE A 57 -13.10 4.35 4.42
N LYS A 58 -13.30 4.69 5.70
CA LYS A 58 -14.09 5.87 6.12
C LYS A 58 -13.30 6.84 6.98
N SER A 59 -12.12 6.48 7.45
CA SER A 59 -11.23 7.43 8.09
C SER A 59 -10.84 8.53 7.12
N GLU A 60 -10.98 9.77 7.56
CA GLU A 60 -10.60 10.97 6.79
C GLU A 60 -9.12 10.92 6.40
N VAL A 61 -8.28 10.49 7.34
CA VAL A 61 -6.85 10.26 7.16
C VAL A 61 -6.56 8.81 7.51
N PHE A 62 -5.95 8.08 6.58
CA PHE A 62 -5.54 6.70 6.79
C PHE A 62 -4.21 6.40 6.10
N GLY A 63 -3.47 5.41 6.58
CA GLY A 63 -2.23 5.03 5.91
C GLY A 63 -1.33 4.04 6.65
N HIS A 64 -1.54 3.86 7.96
CA HIS A 64 -0.70 2.97 8.77
C HIS A 64 -1.49 2.38 9.93
N SER A 65 -1.45 1.05 10.09
CA SER A 65 -2.21 0.29 11.08
C SER A 65 -3.70 0.68 11.14
N CYS A 66 -4.30 1.02 9.99
CA CYS A 66 -5.68 1.49 9.89
C CYS A 66 -6.68 0.36 9.59
N GLU A 67 -7.96 0.70 9.44
CA GLU A 67 -8.99 -0.26 9.06
C GLU A 67 -8.65 -1.03 7.79
N ARG A 68 -7.95 -0.42 6.82
CA ARG A 68 -7.55 -1.09 5.57
C ARG A 68 -6.57 -2.23 5.86
N GLU A 69 -5.45 -1.93 6.49
CA GLU A 69 -4.38 -2.90 6.75
C GLU A 69 -4.83 -4.00 7.70
N VAL A 70 -5.59 -3.64 8.73
CA VAL A 70 -6.12 -4.61 9.68
C VAL A 70 -7.18 -5.51 9.02
N SER A 71 -7.99 -4.98 8.10
CA SER A 71 -8.95 -5.79 7.34
C SER A 71 -8.24 -6.82 6.45
N GLU A 72 -7.17 -6.42 5.76
CA GLU A 72 -6.35 -7.32 4.94
C GLU A 72 -5.72 -8.44 5.80
N ILE A 73 -5.23 -8.11 7.00
CA ILE A 73 -4.72 -9.11 7.95
C ILE A 73 -5.85 -10.03 8.43
N LEU A 74 -7.04 -9.51 8.74
CA LEU A 74 -8.19 -10.32 9.14
C LEU A 74 -8.58 -11.35 8.07
N TYR A 75 -8.44 -10.99 6.80
CA TYR A 75 -8.70 -11.89 5.68
C TYR A 75 -7.57 -12.91 5.45
N LEU A 76 -6.32 -12.46 5.35
CA LEU A 76 -5.19 -13.30 4.93
C LEU A 76 -4.56 -14.10 6.07
N ALA A 77 -4.43 -13.49 7.24
CA ALA A 77 -3.66 -14.04 8.36
C ALA A 77 -4.22 -13.61 9.72
N PRO A 78 -5.49 -13.90 10.05
CA PRO A 78 -6.12 -13.40 11.28
C PRO A 78 -5.42 -13.86 12.57
N HIS A 79 -4.60 -14.91 12.50
CA HIS A 79 -3.85 -15.48 13.62
C HIS A 79 -2.68 -14.62 14.09
N ILE A 80 -2.18 -13.68 13.27
CA ILE A 80 -1.10 -12.75 13.69
C ILE A 80 -1.65 -11.48 14.35
N LEU A 81 -2.97 -11.30 14.37
CA LEU A 81 -3.61 -10.09 14.84
C LEU A 81 -3.97 -10.16 16.33
N ARG A 82 -3.52 -9.18 17.10
CA ARG A 82 -3.96 -8.96 18.48
C ARG A 82 -5.29 -8.21 18.50
N LYS A 83 -6.38 -8.94 18.26
CA LYS A 83 -7.75 -8.38 18.09
C LYS A 83 -8.21 -7.53 19.28
N ASP A 84 -7.81 -7.90 20.50
CA ASP A 84 -8.12 -7.20 21.75
C ASP A 84 -7.34 -5.88 21.94
N LYS A 85 -6.37 -5.60 21.06
CA LYS A 85 -5.52 -4.40 21.10
C LYS A 85 -5.83 -3.40 19.98
N LEU A 86 -6.87 -3.65 19.17
CA LEU A 86 -7.25 -2.72 18.11
C LEU A 86 -7.80 -1.43 18.72
N VAL A 87 -7.25 -0.31 18.29
CA VAL A 87 -7.63 1.03 18.75
C VAL A 87 -7.72 1.98 17.57
N LYS A 88 -8.51 3.03 17.73
CA LYS A 88 -8.53 4.14 16.76
C LYS A 88 -7.20 4.89 16.84
N GLY A 89 -6.70 5.32 15.69
CA GLY A 89 -5.54 6.19 15.58
C GLY A 89 -5.77 7.53 16.27
N GLU A 90 -4.80 7.91 17.11
CA GLU A 90 -4.82 9.17 17.85
C GLU A 90 -4.14 10.27 17.01
N PHE A 91 -4.84 10.70 15.95
CA PHE A 91 -4.34 11.69 15.00
C PHE A 91 -4.26 13.09 15.64
N LYS A 92 -3.07 13.69 15.60
CA LYS A 92 -2.75 15.02 16.18
C LYS A 92 -3.06 16.18 15.24
N GLY A 93 -3.32 15.89 13.95
CA GLY A 93 -3.46 16.89 12.89
C GLY A 93 -2.23 16.98 11.99
N MET A 94 -2.35 17.75 10.90
CA MET A 94 -1.25 17.98 9.96
C MET A 94 -0.38 19.18 10.39
N PRO A 95 0.95 19.03 10.31
CA PRO A 95 1.99 20.06 10.38
C PRO A 95 1.64 21.47 9.97
N TYR A 96 1.16 21.47 8.73
CA TYR A 96 1.32 22.53 7.78
C TYR A 96 0.07 22.56 6.90
N PRO A 97 -0.38 23.75 6.46
CA PRO A 97 -1.46 23.85 5.49
C PRO A 97 -1.08 23.16 4.18
N PHE A 98 -2.06 22.55 3.51
CA PHE A 98 -1.91 21.85 2.23
C PHE A 98 -0.99 20.61 2.23
N MET A 99 -0.42 20.24 3.38
CA MET A 99 0.26 18.96 3.56
C MET A 99 -0.73 17.81 3.42
N SER A 100 -0.29 16.71 2.80
CA SER A 100 -1.09 15.51 2.63
C SER A 100 -0.28 14.23 2.77
N ILE A 101 -0.92 13.23 3.37
CA ILE A 101 -0.40 11.87 3.41
C ILE A 101 -0.59 11.25 2.03
N GLY A 102 0.51 11.10 1.30
CA GLY A 102 0.51 10.65 -0.09
C GLY A 102 1.16 11.65 -1.06
N GLY A 103 1.37 12.90 -0.63
CA GLY A 103 2.24 13.86 -1.31
C GLY A 103 1.55 14.97 -2.11
N ASP A 104 0.21 14.97 -2.22
CA ASP A 104 -0.53 15.96 -3.02
C ASP A 104 -1.48 16.83 -2.16
N PRO A 105 -1.49 18.18 -2.30
CA PRO A 105 -0.71 18.97 -3.25
C PRO A 105 0.73 19.28 -2.78
N VAL A 106 1.04 19.15 -1.48
CA VAL A 106 2.37 19.41 -0.93
C VAL A 106 2.87 18.18 -0.18
N ASN A 107 4.04 17.68 -0.58
CA ASN A 107 4.74 16.61 0.10
C ASN A 107 5.70 17.18 1.15
N VAL A 108 5.45 16.88 2.42
CA VAL A 108 6.35 17.19 3.54
C VAL A 108 6.70 15.86 4.20
N PRO A 109 8.00 15.50 4.34
CA PRO A 109 8.39 14.32 5.10
C PRO A 109 7.87 14.40 6.54
N TYR A 110 7.41 13.27 7.07
CA TYR A 110 6.86 13.18 8.41
C TYR A 110 7.24 11.86 9.07
N THR A 111 7.22 11.86 10.39
CA THR A 111 7.26 10.69 11.25
C THR A 111 5.85 10.37 11.75
N LEU A 112 5.59 9.11 12.11
CA LEU A 112 4.28 8.74 12.65
C LEU A 112 4.07 9.33 14.04
N GLU A 113 5.14 9.57 14.79
CA GLU A 113 5.14 10.20 16.11
C GLU A 113 4.70 11.67 16.05
N GLU A 114 5.04 12.39 14.97
CA GLU A 114 4.55 13.75 14.72
C GLU A 114 3.04 13.77 14.45
N LEU A 115 2.55 12.80 13.68
CA LEU A 115 1.14 12.77 13.25
C LEU A 115 0.21 12.07 14.24
N THR A 116 0.71 11.15 15.04
CA THR A 116 -0.11 10.25 15.88
C THR A 116 0.52 10.04 17.25
N SER A 117 -0.30 9.80 18.27
CA SER A 117 0.20 9.45 19.62
C SER A 117 0.43 7.94 19.81
N ASN A 118 -0.26 7.11 19.03
CA ASN A 118 -0.26 5.65 19.19
C ASN A 118 0.27 4.89 17.96
N GLY A 119 0.85 5.61 16.99
CA GLY A 119 1.41 5.05 15.75
C GLY A 119 0.35 4.73 14.68
N ALA A 120 -0.93 4.62 15.04
CA ALA A 120 -1.99 4.28 14.09
C ALA A 120 -2.56 5.54 13.43
N LEU A 121 -2.71 5.47 12.11
CA LEU A 121 -3.24 6.54 11.26
C LEU A 121 -4.46 6.00 10.52
N GLY A 122 -5.64 6.21 11.10
CA GLY A 122 -6.93 5.65 10.69
C GLY A 122 -7.65 5.03 11.87
N ASP A 123 -8.66 4.19 11.65
CA ASP A 123 -9.49 3.61 12.70
C ASP A 123 -9.54 2.09 12.60
N ALA A 124 -8.54 1.41 13.18
CA ALA A 124 -8.43 -0.05 13.14
C ALA A 124 -9.65 -0.78 13.71
N THR A 125 -10.45 -0.13 14.56
CA THR A 125 -11.66 -0.73 15.17
C THR A 125 -12.78 -0.97 14.15
N LYS A 126 -12.72 -0.31 12.99
CA LYS A 126 -13.66 -0.48 11.87
C LYS A 126 -13.27 -1.58 10.89
N ALA A 127 -12.17 -2.28 11.16
CA ALA A 127 -11.72 -3.35 10.29
C ALA A 127 -12.69 -4.53 10.29
N ALA A 128 -12.84 -5.16 9.12
CA ALA A 128 -13.67 -6.34 8.95
C ALA A 128 -13.02 -7.29 7.95
N ARG A 129 -13.26 -8.60 8.10
CA ARG A 129 -12.68 -9.62 7.22
C ARG A 129 -13.14 -9.41 5.77
N GLU A 130 -14.41 -9.05 5.59
CA GLU A 130 -15.06 -8.86 4.29
C GLU A 130 -14.45 -7.66 3.55
N ILE A 131 -14.07 -6.60 4.28
CA ILE A 131 -13.35 -5.45 3.70
C ILE A 131 -11.99 -5.91 3.16
N GLY A 132 -11.28 -6.75 3.91
CA GLY A 132 -9.98 -7.29 3.49
C GLY A 132 -10.09 -8.17 2.26
N GLU A 133 -11.13 -9.01 2.22
CA GLU A 133 -11.44 -9.85 1.06
C GLU A 133 -11.70 -9.01 -0.20
N GLU A 134 -12.57 -8.00 -0.13
CA GLU A 134 -12.84 -7.11 -1.27
C GLU A 134 -11.57 -6.41 -1.78
N ILE A 135 -10.72 -5.92 -0.86
CA ILE A 135 -9.48 -5.22 -1.22
C ILE A 135 -8.47 -6.18 -1.86
N CYS A 136 -8.22 -7.34 -1.23
CA CYS A 136 -7.24 -8.29 -1.73
C CYS A 136 -7.64 -8.90 -3.07
N LEU A 137 -8.93 -9.19 -3.27
CA LEU A 137 -9.43 -9.73 -4.54
C LEU A 137 -9.40 -8.70 -5.66
N GLU A 138 -9.83 -7.45 -5.43
CA GLU A 138 -9.71 -6.40 -6.46
C GLU A 138 -8.24 -6.15 -6.84
N ALA A 139 -7.34 -6.13 -5.85
CA ALA A 139 -5.92 -5.97 -6.10
C ALA A 139 -5.32 -7.14 -6.91
N LEU A 140 -5.74 -8.38 -6.60
CA LEU A 140 -5.33 -9.58 -7.32
C LEU A 140 -5.81 -9.53 -8.78
N ASP A 141 -7.09 -9.25 -9.02
CA ASP A 141 -7.69 -9.19 -10.36
C ASP A 141 -6.99 -8.15 -11.24
N ASN A 142 -6.79 -6.94 -10.71
CA ASN A 142 -6.13 -5.86 -11.44
C ASN A 142 -4.66 -6.18 -11.75
N LEU A 143 -3.96 -6.82 -10.80
CA LEU A 143 -2.57 -7.21 -10.99
C LEU A 143 -2.42 -8.36 -11.98
N GLU A 144 -3.34 -9.33 -11.96
CA GLU A 144 -3.34 -10.45 -12.90
C GLU A 144 -3.48 -9.97 -14.34
N ILE A 145 -4.41 -9.05 -14.61
CA ILE A 145 -4.59 -8.43 -15.93
C ILE A 145 -3.28 -7.81 -16.42
N PHE A 146 -2.61 -7.02 -15.57
CA PHE A 146 -1.34 -6.42 -15.91
C PHE A 146 -0.24 -7.46 -16.16
N LEU A 147 -0.06 -8.42 -15.24
CA LEU A 147 1.03 -9.39 -15.30
C LEU A 147 0.91 -10.32 -16.51
N ARG A 148 -0.31 -10.75 -16.87
CA ARG A 148 -0.53 -11.56 -18.08
C ARG A 148 -0.01 -10.84 -19.31
N LYS A 149 -0.34 -9.55 -19.47
CA LYS A 149 0.15 -8.75 -20.60
C LYS A 149 1.65 -8.45 -20.51
N PHE A 150 2.16 -8.20 -19.31
CA PHE A 150 3.58 -7.92 -19.09
C PHE A 150 4.46 -9.14 -19.39
N MET A 151 3.94 -10.35 -19.23
CA MET A 151 4.65 -11.61 -19.49
C MET A 151 4.70 -12.00 -20.97
N GLU A 152 3.79 -11.52 -21.82
CA GLU A 152 3.86 -11.67 -23.29
C GLU A 152 5.15 -11.10 -23.92
#